data_AF-A0A415FPH6-F1
#
_entry.id   AF-A0A415FPH6-F1
#
_cell.length_a   1.000
_cell.length_b   1.000
_cell.length_c   1.000
_cell.angle_alpha   90.00
_cell.angle_beta   90.00
_cell.angle_gamma   90.00
#
_symmetry.space_group_name_H-M   'P 1'
#
loop_
_entity.id
_entity.type
_entity.pdbx_description
1 polymer ?
#
loop_
_entity_poly.entity_id
_entity_poly.type
_entity_poly.pdbx_seq_one_letter_code
_entity_poly.pdbx_strand_id
1 'polypeptide(L)'
;MQKELLEIEFRYHDRPIGSCPATSCSKTIAIGIFDTLEEAVKAGNETLKVLSEHFQVRSDDRFKVRGLFGTPDRLVTNCCYTTKGIAYFAKITPLKFDDLSETIAETFKAYDRYRQYRREQKNDE
;
A
#
# COMPACT_ATOMS: atom_id res chain seq x y z
N MET A 1 6.78 -9.91 12.82
CA MET A 1 7.86 -9.03 12.28
C MET A 1 7.24 -8.00 11.34
N GLN A 2 7.73 -6.76 11.32
CA GLN A 2 7.24 -5.73 10.38
C GLN A 2 8.24 -5.56 9.24
N LYS A 3 7.74 -5.52 7.99
CA LYS A 3 8.52 -5.15 6.79
C LYS A 3 7.81 -4.01 6.08
N GLU A 4 8.45 -3.43 5.08
CA GLU A 4 7.96 -2.28 4.33
C GLU A 4 7.94 -2.61 2.84
N LEU A 5 6.75 -2.64 2.24
CA LEU A 5 6.55 -2.90 0.81
C LEU A 5 6.50 -1.59 0.04
N LEU A 6 7.43 -1.41 -0.90
CA LEU A 6 7.42 -0.30 -1.85
C LEU A 6 6.76 -0.74 -3.15
N GLU A 7 5.70 -0.03 -3.54
CA GLU A 7 4.95 -0.27 -4.78
C GLU A 7 4.78 1.03 -5.56
N ILE A 8 4.55 0.90 -6.87
CA ILE A 8 4.13 2.00 -7.73
C ILE A 8 2.92 1.54 -8.52
N GLU A 9 1.81 2.25 -8.34
CA GLU A 9 0.63 2.12 -9.20
C GLU A 9 0.69 3.20 -10.29
N PHE A 10 0.65 2.79 -11.55
CA PHE A 10 0.44 3.69 -12.69
C PHE A 10 -1.03 3.66 -13.08
N ARG A 11 -1.64 4.84 -13.22
CA ARG A 11 -2.99 5.03 -13.74
C ARG A 11 -2.93 5.77 -15.07
N TYR A 12 -3.55 5.19 -16.08
CA TYR A 12 -3.51 5.70 -17.45
C TYR A 12 -4.81 5.34 -18.18
N HIS A 13 -4.95 5.84 -19.40
CA HIS A 13 -6.02 5.43 -20.29
C HIS A 13 -5.44 4.61 -21.44
N ASP A 14 -6.11 3.52 -21.80
CA ASP A 14 -5.76 2.69 -22.96
C ASP A 14 -6.99 2.48 -23.86
N ARG A 15 -6.75 1.89 -25.04
CA ARG A 15 -7.79 1.57 -26.01
C ARG A 15 -8.83 0.63 -25.38
N PRO A 16 -10.12 0.96 -25.47
CA PRO A 16 -11.18 0.08 -24.99
C PRO A 16 -11.22 -1.23 -25.80
N ILE A 17 -11.29 -2.38 -25.12
CA ILE A 17 -11.41 -3.72 -25.73
C ILE A 17 -12.80 -4.31 -25.46
N GLY A 18 -13.63 -4.49 -26.49
CA GLY A 18 -14.99 -5.04 -26.37
C GLY A 18 -16.12 -4.02 -26.59
N SER A 19 -17.38 -4.38 -26.28
CA SER A 19 -18.55 -3.54 -26.57
C SER A 19 -18.83 -2.43 -25.55
N CYS A 20 -18.39 -2.59 -24.29
CA CYS A 20 -18.50 -1.57 -23.23
C CYS A 20 -17.22 -1.49 -22.35
N PRO A 21 -16.04 -1.14 -22.88
CA PRO A 21 -14.81 -1.28 -22.11
C PRO A 21 -14.51 -0.01 -21.32
N ALA A 22 -14.06 -0.17 -20.07
CA ALA A 22 -13.45 0.93 -19.34
C ALA A 22 -12.16 1.35 -20.05
N THR A 23 -11.99 2.65 -20.27
CA THR A 23 -10.75 3.21 -20.81
C THR A 23 -9.71 3.45 -19.73
N SER A 24 -10.11 3.50 -18.45
CA SER A 24 -9.20 3.64 -17.33
C SER A 24 -8.51 2.32 -17.00
N CYS A 25 -7.19 2.36 -16.93
CA CYS A 25 -6.36 1.22 -16.59
C CYS A 25 -5.46 1.58 -15.40
N SER A 26 -5.14 0.58 -14.59
CA SER A 26 -4.10 0.67 -13.59
C SER A 26 -3.15 -0.52 -13.67
N LYS A 27 -1.88 -0.26 -13.38
CA LYS A 27 -0.85 -1.30 -13.27
C LYS A 27 -0.01 -1.02 -12.02
N THR A 28 -0.01 -1.96 -11.10
CA THR A 28 0.82 -1.91 -9.89
C THR A 28 2.03 -2.81 -10.06
N ILE A 29 3.20 -2.30 -9.70
CA ILE A 29 4.44 -3.08 -9.60
C ILE A 29 4.99 -2.98 -8.18
N ALA A 30 5.49 -4.09 -7.66
CA ALA A 30 6.28 -4.10 -6.43
C ALA A 30 7.75 -3.83 -6.79
N ILE A 31 8.33 -2.83 -6.14
CA ILE A 31 9.74 -2.46 -6.32
C ILE A 31 10.63 -3.26 -5.35
N GLY A 32 10.15 -3.48 -4.12
CA GLY A 32 10.89 -4.24 -3.13
C GLY A 32 10.17 -4.36 -1.80
N ILE A 33 10.63 -5.30 -0.98
CA ILE A 33 10.24 -5.47 0.42
C ILE A 33 11.49 -5.23 1.26
N PHE A 34 11.39 -4.33 2.24
CA PHE A 34 12.51 -3.88 3.07
C PHE A 34 12.26 -4.20 4.53
N ASP A 35 13.32 -4.34 5.32
CA ASP A 35 13.20 -4.65 6.74
C ASP A 35 12.91 -3.39 7.57
N THR A 36 13.35 -2.22 7.08
CA THR A 36 13.18 -0.94 7.77
C THR A 36 12.54 0.13 6.87
N LEU A 37 11.92 1.13 7.51
CA LEU A 37 11.36 2.28 6.81
C LEU A 37 12.45 3.12 6.16
N GLU A 38 13.61 3.25 6.79
CA GLU A 38 14.77 3.98 6.31
C GLU A 38 15.26 3.43 4.97
N GLU A 39 15.37 2.10 4.87
CA GLU A 39 15.74 1.41 3.63
C GLU A 39 14.69 1.62 2.53
N ALA A 40 13.40 1.47 2.88
CA ALA A 40 12.30 1.69 1.94
C ALA A 40 12.25 3.13 1.42
N VAL A 41 12.50 4.12 2.30
CA VAL A 41 12.57 5.55 1.93
C VAL A 41 13.76 5.81 1.01
N LYS A 42 14.93 5.25 1.30
CA LYS A 42 16.11 5.38 0.44
C LYS A 42 15.85 4.79 -0.95
N ALA A 43 15.37 3.55 -1.01
CA ALA A 43 15.06 2.88 -2.27
C ALA A 43 13.93 3.61 -3.04
N GLY A 44 12.90 4.08 -2.33
CA GLY A 44 11.81 4.86 -2.90
C GLY A 44 12.31 6.15 -3.56
N ASN A 45 13.19 6.89 -2.89
CA ASN A 45 13.75 8.12 -3.44
C ASN A 45 14.71 7.88 -4.62
N GLU A 46 15.47 6.78 -4.65
CA GLU A 46 16.21 6.38 -5.85
C GLU A 46 15.26 6.04 -7.01
N THR A 47 14.15 5.36 -6.72
CA THR A 47 13.14 5.02 -7.72
C THR A 47 12.47 6.27 -8.30
N LEU A 48 12.27 7.32 -7.49
CA LEU A 48 11.75 8.60 -7.96
C LEU A 48 12.69 9.30 -8.95
N LYS A 49 14.01 9.08 -8.88
CA LYS A 49 14.95 9.61 -9.89
C LYS A 49 14.69 8.99 -11.27
N VAL A 50 14.48 7.67 -11.32
CA VAL A 50 14.10 6.99 -12.56
C VAL A 50 12.75 7.49 -13.08
N LEU A 51 11.76 7.68 -12.19
CA LEU A 51 10.48 8.27 -12.58
C LEU A 51 10.64 9.69 -13.14
N SER A 52 11.57 10.49 -12.61
CA SER A 52 11.80 11.87 -13.05
C SER A 52 12.32 11.99 -14.49
N GLU A 53 12.85 10.91 -15.07
CA GLU A 53 13.25 10.86 -16.48
C GLU A 53 12.04 10.89 -17.44
N HIS A 54 10.85 10.49 -16.95
CA HIS A 54 9.65 10.34 -17.76
C HIS A 54 8.44 11.14 -17.24
N PHE A 55 8.40 11.43 -15.95
CA PHE A 55 7.31 12.11 -15.27
C PHE A 55 7.78 13.42 -14.65
N GLN A 56 6.87 14.38 -14.54
CA GLN A 56 7.11 15.55 -13.71
C GLN A 56 7.09 15.12 -12.23
N VAL A 57 8.25 15.24 -11.57
CA VAL A 57 8.42 15.01 -10.12
C VAL A 57 8.95 16.32 -9.53
N ARG A 58 8.23 16.91 -8.57
CA ARG A 58 8.67 18.16 -7.92
C ARG A 58 9.73 17.82 -6.88
N SER A 59 10.60 18.77 -6.56
CA SER A 59 11.69 18.60 -5.59
C SER A 59 11.21 18.19 -4.18
N ASP A 60 9.98 18.58 -3.82
CA ASP A 60 9.39 18.28 -2.52
C ASP A 60 8.64 16.93 -2.49
N ASP A 61 8.40 16.33 -3.66
CA ASP A 61 7.72 15.05 -3.82
C ASP A 61 8.72 13.92 -3.54
N ARG A 62 8.90 13.58 -2.27
CA ARG A 62 9.83 12.54 -1.84
C ARG A 62 9.35 11.84 -0.58
N PHE A 63 9.78 10.59 -0.44
CA PHE A 63 9.56 9.84 0.78
C PHE A 63 10.43 10.41 1.91
N LYS A 64 9.88 10.46 3.12
CA LYS A 64 10.58 10.94 4.32
C LYS A 64 10.24 10.03 5.49
N VAL A 65 11.26 9.66 6.25
CA VAL A 65 11.07 8.96 7.54
C VAL A 65 10.34 9.88 8.53
N ARG A 66 10.64 11.18 8.51
CA ARG A 66 10.00 12.20 9.35
C ARG A 66 9.47 13.32 8.46
N GLY A 67 8.20 13.22 8.11
CA GLY A 67 7.43 14.23 7.42
C GLY A 67 6.75 15.20 8.38
N LEU A 68 5.59 15.71 7.98
CA LEU A 68 4.84 16.70 8.77
C LEU A 68 4.40 16.10 10.11
N PHE A 69 4.59 16.85 11.21
CA PHE A 69 4.31 16.39 12.58
C PHE A 69 5.05 15.10 13.02
N GLY A 70 6.16 14.77 12.35
CA GLY A 70 6.96 13.58 12.67
C GLY A 70 6.40 12.27 12.12
N THR A 71 5.29 12.31 11.36
CA THR A 71 4.78 11.12 10.68
C THR A 71 5.53 10.90 9.37
N PRO A 72 5.80 9.64 8.96
CA PRO A 72 6.48 9.38 7.70
C PRO A 72 5.66 9.78 6.46
N ASP A 73 6.32 10.41 5.49
CA ASP A 73 5.76 10.62 4.15
C ASP A 73 5.91 9.32 3.34
N ARG A 74 4.83 8.54 3.26
CA ARG A 74 4.78 7.20 2.65
C ARG A 74 4.13 7.15 1.27
N LEU A 75 3.70 8.28 0.74
CA LEU A 75 3.04 8.38 -0.57
C LEU A 75 3.64 9.55 -1.35
N VAL A 76 4.06 9.26 -2.58
CA VAL A 76 4.51 10.26 -3.55
C VAL A 76 3.73 10.05 -4.85
N THR A 77 3.10 11.10 -5.35
CA THR A 77 2.22 11.01 -6.52
C THR A 77 2.20 12.31 -7.31
N ASN A 78 2.14 12.21 -8.64
CA ASN A 78 1.90 13.34 -9.53
C ASN A 78 0.41 13.56 -9.87
N CYS A 79 -0.53 13.02 -9.08
CA CYS A 79 -1.96 13.03 -9.42
C CYS A 79 -2.52 14.43 -9.76
N CYS A 80 -1.95 15.50 -9.18
CA CYS A 80 -2.37 16.89 -9.42
C CYS A 80 -1.64 17.58 -10.59
N TYR A 81 -0.69 16.90 -11.23
CA TYR A 81 0.13 17.39 -12.35
C TYR A 81 0.57 16.19 -13.19
N THR A 82 -0.42 15.49 -13.74
CA THR A 82 -0.19 14.26 -14.50
C THR A 82 0.66 14.53 -15.74
N THR A 83 1.51 13.57 -16.10
CA THR A 83 2.34 13.67 -17.30
C THR A 83 1.63 12.97 -18.43
N LYS A 84 1.20 13.72 -19.46
CA LYS A 84 0.43 13.18 -20.60
C LYS A 84 -0.85 12.41 -20.18
N GLY A 85 -1.49 12.83 -19.09
CA GLY A 85 -2.68 12.14 -18.57
C GLY A 85 -2.39 10.83 -17.83
N ILE A 86 -1.12 10.53 -17.55
CA ILE A 86 -0.68 9.38 -16.75
C ILE A 86 -0.31 9.86 -15.35
N ALA A 87 -0.91 9.20 -14.34
CA ALA A 87 -0.60 9.40 -12.94
C ALA A 87 0.19 8.20 -12.40
N TYR A 88 1.08 8.43 -11.43
CA TYR A 88 1.68 7.38 -10.62
C TYR A 88 1.39 7.61 -9.14
N PHE A 89 1.36 6.54 -8.37
CA PHE A 89 1.24 6.53 -6.92
C PHE A 89 2.32 5.59 -6.38
N ALA A 90 3.45 6.17 -5.99
CA ALA A 90 4.53 5.44 -5.33
C ALA A 90 4.25 5.41 -3.82
N LYS A 91 4.16 4.23 -3.22
CA LYS A 91 3.68 4.04 -1.85
C LYS A 91 4.56 3.05 -1.08
N ILE A 92 4.83 3.36 0.19
CA ILE A 92 5.44 2.44 1.16
C ILE A 92 4.36 1.96 2.15
N THR A 93 3.98 0.69 2.06
CA THR A 93 2.98 0.06 2.91
C THR A 93 3.65 -0.83 3.96
N PRO A 94 3.37 -0.64 5.27
CA PRO A 94 3.88 -1.55 6.29
C PRO A 94 3.16 -2.90 6.20
N LEU A 95 3.94 -3.97 6.11
CA LEU A 95 3.48 -5.35 6.12
C LEU A 95 3.72 -5.94 7.52
N LYS A 96 2.63 -6.42 8.14
CA LYS A 96 2.70 -7.17 9.39
C LYS A 96 2.69 -8.66 9.07
N PHE A 97 3.73 -9.35 9.51
CA PHE A 97 3.80 -10.81 9.46
C PHE A 97 3.53 -11.35 10.86
N ASP A 98 2.37 -11.97 11.01
CA ASP A 98 1.94 -12.66 12.21
C ASP A 98 2.31 -14.14 12.13
N ASP A 99 2.45 -14.79 13.28
CA ASP A 99 2.72 -16.23 13.34
C ASP A 99 1.46 -17.03 12.98
N LEU A 100 1.60 -17.97 12.04
CA LEU A 100 0.47 -18.75 11.54
C LEU A 100 -0.12 -19.66 12.65
N SER A 101 0.74 -20.29 13.44
CA SER A 101 0.30 -21.22 14.48
C SER A 101 -0.44 -20.48 15.61
N GLU A 102 0.09 -19.34 16.04
CA GLU A 102 -0.57 -18.47 17.01
C GLU A 102 -1.91 -17.94 16.47
N THR A 103 -1.95 -17.52 15.20
CA THR A 103 -3.17 -17.01 14.55
C THR A 103 -4.25 -18.10 14.49
N ILE A 104 -3.89 -19.33 14.14
CA ILE A 104 -4.81 -20.47 14.12
C ILE A 104 -5.35 -20.73 15.53
N ALA A 105 -4.48 -20.79 16.54
CA ALA A 105 -4.87 -21.06 17.92
C ALA A 105 -5.82 -19.98 18.45
N GLU A 106 -5.54 -18.70 18.18
CA GLU A 106 -6.40 -17.60 18.60
C GLU A 106 -7.75 -17.61 17.86
N THR A 107 -7.78 -18.01 16.59
CA THR A 107 -9.02 -18.13 15.81
C THR A 107 -9.98 -19.14 16.46
N PHE A 108 -9.48 -20.32 16.85
CA PHE A 108 -10.31 -21.33 17.53
C PHE A 108 -10.75 -20.87 18.93
N LYS A 109 -9.85 -20.25 19.71
CA LYS A 109 -10.22 -19.64 21.00
C LYS A 109 -11.30 -18.58 20.85
N ALA A 110 -11.22 -17.74 19.82
CA ALA A 110 -12.22 -16.72 19.51
C ALA A 110 -13.59 -17.34 19.20
N TYR A 111 -13.60 -18.43 18.44
CA TYR A 111 -14.83 -19.16 18.15
C TYR A 111 -15.45 -19.79 19.41
N ASP A 112 -14.63 -20.34 20.31
CA ASP A 112 -15.14 -20.88 21.58
C ASP A 112 -15.76 -19.80 22.46
N ARG A 113 -15.15 -18.61 22.54
CA ARG A 113 -15.73 -17.43 23.22
C ARG A 113 -17.08 -17.05 22.60
N TYR A 114 -17.18 -17.04 21.28
CA TYR A 114 -18.45 -16.77 20.59
C TYR A 114 -19.52 -17.82 20.91
N ARG A 115 -19.17 -19.11 20.92
CA ARG A 115 -20.10 -20.19 21.31
C ARG A 115 -20.59 -20.03 22.73
N GLN A 116 -19.72 -19.64 23.65
CA GLN A 116 -20.09 -19.39 25.05
C GLN A 116 -21.08 -18.23 25.16
N TYR A 117 -20.79 -17.09 24.54
CA TYR A 117 -21.70 -15.94 24.46
C TYR A 117 -23.09 -16.33 23.93
N ARG A 118 -23.15 -17.16 22.88
CA ARG A 118 -24.43 -17.64 22.31
C ARG A 118 -25.22 -18.57 23.23
N ARG A 119 -24.57 -19.26 24.18
CA ARG A 119 -25.24 -20.09 25.18
C ARG A 119 -25.79 -19.25 26.33
N GLU A 120 -25.01 -18.27 26.79
CA GLU A 120 -25.44 -17.33 27.82
C GLU A 120 -26.70 -16.57 27.36
N GLN A 121 -26.70 -16.05 26.13
CA GLN A 121 -27.87 -15.41 25.50
C GLN A 121 -29.13 -16.29 25.42
N LYS A 122 -29.00 -17.62 25.35
CA LYS A 122 -30.14 -18.55 25.27
C LYS A 122 -30.67 -18.97 26.63
N ASN A 123 -29.88 -18.82 27.69
CA ASN A 123 -30.28 -19.19 29.05
C ASN A 123 -30.95 -18.01 29.78
N ASP A 124 -30.82 -16.80 29.24
CA ASP A 124 -31.46 -15.57 29.73
C ASP A 124 -32.83 -15.29 29.07
N GLU A 125 -33.29 -16.15 28.15
CA GLU A 125 -34.65 -16.20 27.57
C GLU A 125 -35.50 -17.29 28.24
#